data_AF-A0A166JTG0-F1
#
_entry.id   AF-A0A166JTG0-F1
#
_cell.length_a   1.000
_cell.length_b   1.000
_cell.length_c   1.000
_cell.angle_alpha   90.00
_cell.angle_beta   90.00
_cell.angle_gamma   90.00
#
_symmetry.space_group_name_H-M   'P 1'
#
loop_
_entity.id
_entity.type
_entity.pdbx_description
1 polymer ?
#
loop_
_entity_poly.entity_id
_entity_poly.type
_entity_poly.pdbx_seq_one_letter_code
_entity_poly.pdbx_strand_id
1 'polypeptide(L)'
;MYSEYRQAQNLQLKLNNQDNRSNSSLELVCPLVSSILSFTLGLGVTSITLLGINPGKVLAQIPSTANQIAQGESTRSEIKMLFVNPSAGNNSSGNGSESAPLQTITQALKVASDNTMIMLSPGTYSAETGEVFPLKLKRGVAVQGDPLSKGQGITIKGGGRFLSRSFGGQNVTIVGADEAELRGVTVTNPHTRGFGVWIESSNPLIANNTFIGNTQDGISLTGNSAPRIRQNYFHRNGANGMTIGGDSQPEVRENVFEETGFGINITQNAAPVISLNQIQNNRAGIVVQANARPILRNNLIQGNSEDGLVAIAQAIPNLGTIAEPGGNEFRNNARHDINASASKQTIPAAGNKLSQNRIAGQVDFNAQTAPGPNKPQPNTVASRISEAIPENGEIIFSAPSQPQQANQSQVNYVNIDPNIVEFTAPQSPSPGQLPTTSAPPFGGSPLLPIPNGNSRPTQTTAYTNQAGVRYRVIVNAATDRERDIVRNLAPGAFPTMRQGRRVMQVGVFSDRSNADEIVQVLNSNGLKTIIEPLK
;
A
#
# COMPACT_ATOMS: atom_id res chain seq x y z
N MET A 1 23.67 24.16 -34.87
CA MET A 1 23.90 24.90 -36.14
C MET A 1 22.75 24.48 -37.06
N TYR A 2 21.73 25.32 -37.26
CA TYR A 2 21.67 26.43 -38.24
C TYR A 2 21.81 25.87 -39.68
N SER A 3 20.69 25.67 -40.42
CA SER A 3 19.93 26.62 -41.28
C SER A 3 20.47 26.63 -42.74
N GLU A 4 19.81 27.01 -43.84
CA GLU A 4 18.49 27.61 -44.18
C GLU A 4 17.64 26.63 -45.08
N TYR A 5 16.54 26.87 -45.84
CA TYR A 5 15.89 28.04 -46.50
C TYR A 5 16.65 28.59 -47.75
N ARG A 6 16.05 29.11 -48.85
CA ARG A 6 14.63 29.33 -49.31
C ARG A 6 14.58 29.53 -50.88
N GLN A 7 13.37 29.71 -51.46
CA GLN A 7 13.05 30.39 -52.77
C GLN A 7 13.42 29.67 -54.11
N ALA A 8 12.80 29.94 -55.28
CA ALA A 8 11.54 30.61 -55.74
C ALA A 8 11.17 30.10 -57.18
N GLN A 9 9.94 30.18 -57.73
CA GLN A 9 9.29 31.28 -58.51
C GLN A 9 7.88 30.78 -58.98
N ASN A 10 6.77 31.56 -58.96
CA ASN A 10 6.22 32.52 -59.97
C ASN A 10 5.92 31.94 -61.40
N LEU A 11 4.81 32.26 -62.12
CA LEU A 11 3.50 32.91 -61.84
C LEU A 11 2.54 32.79 -63.09
N GLN A 12 1.24 33.12 -62.96
CA GLN A 12 0.22 33.46 -64.01
C GLN A 12 -0.57 32.29 -64.68
N LEU A 13 -1.85 32.41 -65.13
CA LEU A 13 -2.78 33.57 -65.25
C LEU A 13 -4.31 33.21 -65.29
N LYS A 14 -5.18 34.01 -64.60
CA LYS A 14 -6.64 34.31 -64.88
C LYS A 14 -7.68 33.13 -64.83
N LEU A 15 -9.01 33.34 -64.67
CA LEU A 15 -9.89 34.54 -64.57
C LEU A 15 -11.20 34.25 -63.77
N ASN A 16 -11.83 35.30 -63.18
CA ASN A 16 -13.17 35.40 -62.55
C ASN A 16 -13.43 34.59 -61.25
N ASN A 17 -13.95 35.12 -60.12
CA ASN A 17 -14.99 36.15 -59.77
C ASN A 17 -16.39 35.53 -59.53
N GLN A 18 -17.16 35.86 -58.48
CA GLN A 18 -16.93 36.77 -57.33
C GLN A 18 -17.95 36.51 -56.18
N ASP A 19 -17.56 36.82 -54.92
CA ASP A 19 -18.32 37.46 -53.82
C ASP A 19 -19.76 37.01 -53.41
N ASN A 20 -20.29 37.22 -52.19
CA ASN A 20 -19.90 37.92 -50.93
C ASN A 20 -20.41 37.06 -49.73
N ARG A 21 -19.81 37.04 -48.51
CA ARG A 21 -19.79 38.06 -47.42
C ARG A 21 -21.19 38.50 -46.92
N SER A 22 -21.48 38.73 -45.63
CA SER A 22 -20.60 38.89 -44.44
C SER A 22 -21.33 38.85 -43.07
N ASN A 23 -20.60 38.40 -42.05
CA ASN A 23 -20.47 38.96 -40.68
C ASN A 23 -21.60 38.97 -39.60
N SER A 24 -21.15 38.69 -38.37
CA SER A 24 -21.41 39.44 -37.10
C SER A 24 -22.63 39.17 -36.19
N SER A 25 -22.37 38.33 -35.17
CA SER A 25 -22.32 38.70 -33.72
C SER A 25 -23.55 39.18 -32.91
N LEU A 26 -23.49 38.87 -31.60
CA LEU A 26 -24.19 39.44 -30.43
C LEU A 26 -25.57 38.85 -30.00
N GLU A 27 -25.47 37.99 -28.98
CA GLU A 27 -26.11 38.08 -27.65
C GLU A 27 -27.64 37.98 -27.40
N LEU A 28 -27.91 37.25 -26.30
CA LEU A 28 -28.98 37.40 -25.30
C LEU A 28 -30.47 37.29 -25.69
N VAL A 29 -31.18 36.37 -25.01
CA VAL A 29 -32.37 36.61 -24.13
C VAL A 29 -33.10 35.28 -23.87
N CYS A 30 -33.56 35.08 -22.63
CA CYS A 30 -34.45 33.99 -22.22
C CYS A 30 -35.82 34.60 -21.85
N PRO A 31 -36.94 33.86 -22.01
CA PRO A 31 -37.82 33.77 -20.85
C PRO A 31 -38.48 32.40 -20.60
N LEU A 32 -38.90 32.25 -19.34
CA LEU A 32 -39.67 31.15 -18.76
C LEU A 32 -41.17 31.52 -18.71
N VAL A 33 -42.09 30.59 -18.99
CA VAL A 33 -43.50 30.69 -18.56
C VAL A 33 -44.06 29.30 -18.20
N SER A 34 -44.78 29.22 -17.08
CA SER A 34 -45.46 28.00 -16.59
C SER A 34 -46.88 27.85 -17.13
N SER A 35 -47.49 26.67 -16.96
CA SER A 35 -48.96 26.50 -16.90
C SER A 35 -49.34 25.43 -15.87
N ILE A 36 -50.50 25.60 -15.25
CA ILE A 36 -51.00 24.82 -14.10
C ILE A 36 -52.37 24.22 -14.47
N LEU A 37 -52.65 22.97 -14.04
CA LEU A 37 -54.02 22.50 -13.82
C LEU A 37 -54.04 21.36 -12.78
N SER A 38 -55.15 21.21 -12.04
CA SER A 38 -55.25 20.38 -10.83
C SER A 38 -56.63 19.73 -10.65
N PHE A 39 -56.72 18.71 -9.78
CA PHE A 39 -57.93 17.96 -9.35
C PHE A 39 -58.58 17.06 -10.43
N THR A 40 -59.28 15.96 -10.11
CA THR A 40 -60.03 15.59 -8.88
C THR A 40 -59.81 14.13 -8.42
N LEU A 41 -60.27 13.78 -7.19
CA LEU A 41 -60.39 12.39 -6.72
C LEU A 41 -61.67 11.71 -7.19
N GLY A 42 -61.67 10.37 -7.21
CA GLY A 42 -62.88 9.54 -7.24
C GLY A 42 -62.71 8.27 -6.40
N LEU A 43 -63.63 8.03 -5.46
CA LEU A 43 -63.72 6.79 -4.68
C LEU A 43 -64.69 5.81 -5.34
N GLY A 44 -64.39 4.52 -5.32
CA GLY A 44 -65.28 3.46 -5.81
C GLY A 44 -65.12 2.19 -4.98
N VAL A 45 -66.20 1.78 -4.30
CA VAL A 45 -66.24 0.58 -3.46
C VAL A 45 -67.31 -0.37 -4.00
N THR A 46 -66.93 -1.61 -4.31
CA THR A 46 -67.86 -2.73 -4.50
C THR A 46 -67.29 -4.00 -3.88
N SER A 47 -68.11 -4.68 -3.09
CA SER A 47 -67.83 -6.01 -2.54
C SER A 47 -68.92 -6.96 -3.01
N ILE A 48 -68.53 -8.11 -3.56
CA ILE A 48 -69.43 -9.24 -3.82
C ILE A 48 -68.73 -10.51 -3.33
N THR A 49 -69.49 -11.37 -2.65
CA THR A 49 -69.08 -12.67 -2.11
C THR A 49 -70.01 -13.78 -2.65
N LEU A 50 -69.71 -15.04 -2.30
CA LEU A 50 -70.41 -16.27 -2.74
C LEU A 50 -70.21 -16.60 -4.23
N LEU A 51 -70.23 -17.86 -4.67
CA LEU A 51 -70.52 -19.14 -4.00
C LEU A 51 -69.51 -20.21 -4.46
N GLY A 52 -69.26 -21.23 -3.64
CA GLY A 52 -68.48 -22.42 -4.01
C GLY A 52 -69.37 -23.66 -4.19
N ILE A 53 -69.06 -24.50 -5.18
CA ILE A 53 -69.64 -25.84 -5.36
C ILE A 53 -68.51 -26.80 -5.76
N ASN A 54 -68.54 -28.03 -5.23
CA ASN A 54 -67.55 -29.08 -5.51
C ASN A 54 -68.22 -30.46 -5.60
N PRO A 55 -68.18 -31.09 -6.79
CA PRO A 55 -68.02 -32.53 -6.93
C PRO A 55 -66.81 -32.85 -7.84
N GLY A 56 -66.23 -34.05 -7.82
CA GLY A 56 -66.56 -35.26 -7.06
C GLY A 56 -65.68 -36.39 -7.58
N LYS A 57 -64.95 -37.06 -6.68
CA LYS A 57 -63.83 -37.98 -6.98
C LYS A 57 -64.07 -38.96 -8.13
N VAL A 58 -63.09 -39.08 -9.03
CA VAL A 58 -62.74 -40.34 -9.70
C VAL A 58 -61.37 -40.76 -9.19
N LEU A 59 -61.20 -42.04 -8.87
CA LEU A 59 -59.98 -42.62 -8.31
C LEU A 59 -59.46 -43.74 -9.19
N ALA A 60 -58.21 -43.62 -9.64
CA ALA A 60 -57.42 -44.72 -10.17
C ALA A 60 -55.95 -44.51 -9.76
N GLN A 61 -55.41 -45.47 -9.01
CA GLN A 61 -53.96 -45.65 -8.79
C GLN A 61 -53.39 -46.38 -10.04
N ILE A 62 -52.09 -46.54 -10.29
CA ILE A 62 -51.03 -47.13 -9.43
C ILE A 62 -49.64 -46.45 -9.72
N PRO A 63 -48.47 -46.86 -9.14
CA PRO A 63 -47.65 -45.90 -8.42
C PRO A 63 -46.25 -45.65 -9.02
N SER A 64 -45.61 -44.57 -8.57
CA SER A 64 -44.15 -44.37 -8.69
C SER A 64 -43.53 -44.13 -7.31
N THR A 65 -42.48 -44.89 -7.03
CA THR A 65 -41.72 -44.96 -5.78
C THR A 65 -41.23 -43.61 -5.26
N ALA A 66 -41.11 -43.49 -3.94
CA ALA A 66 -40.61 -42.26 -3.30
C ALA A 66 -39.19 -41.90 -3.75
N ASN A 67 -39.03 -40.67 -4.26
CA ASN A 67 -37.78 -39.93 -4.12
C ASN A 67 -37.99 -38.91 -3.00
N GLN A 68 -37.34 -39.13 -1.87
CA GLN A 68 -37.17 -38.06 -0.88
C GLN A 68 -36.19 -37.03 -1.46
N ILE A 69 -36.73 -36.01 -2.13
CA ILE A 69 -35.99 -34.76 -2.31
C ILE A 69 -35.90 -34.14 -0.91
N ALA A 70 -34.82 -34.49 -0.20
CA ALA A 70 -34.42 -33.76 0.99
C ALA A 70 -34.26 -32.29 0.57
N GLN A 71 -35.08 -31.42 1.15
CA GLN A 71 -34.91 -29.97 0.98
C GLN A 71 -33.67 -29.53 1.74
N GLY A 72 -32.51 -29.77 1.12
CA GLY A 72 -31.31 -28.99 1.37
C GLY A 72 -31.59 -27.58 0.89
N GLU A 73 -32.32 -26.81 1.69
CA GLU A 73 -32.45 -25.38 1.51
C GLU A 73 -31.07 -24.76 1.66
N SER A 74 -30.39 -24.56 0.52
CA SER A 74 -29.25 -23.66 0.41
C SER A 74 -29.76 -22.24 0.71
N THR A 75 -29.89 -21.92 1.99
CA THR A 75 -30.19 -20.58 2.50
C THR A 75 -29.22 -19.62 1.84
N ARG A 76 -29.72 -18.79 0.92
CA ARG A 76 -28.92 -17.73 0.32
C ARG A 76 -28.53 -16.78 1.45
N SER A 77 -27.29 -16.87 1.92
CA SER A 77 -26.77 -16.02 2.99
C SER A 77 -26.96 -14.56 2.60
N GLU A 78 -27.91 -13.89 3.24
CA GLU A 78 -28.24 -12.50 2.98
C GLU A 78 -27.00 -11.65 3.28
N ILE A 79 -26.55 -10.85 2.32
CA ILE A 79 -25.36 -10.00 2.48
C ILE A 79 -25.79 -8.79 3.29
N LYS A 80 -25.47 -8.79 4.58
CA LYS A 80 -25.80 -7.69 5.48
C LYS A 80 -24.92 -6.49 5.13
N MET A 81 -25.51 -5.40 4.68
CA MET A 81 -24.78 -4.15 4.45
C MET A 81 -24.70 -3.31 5.72
N LEU A 82 -23.53 -2.72 5.98
CA LEU A 82 -23.31 -1.68 6.99
C LEU A 82 -22.61 -0.49 6.34
N PHE A 83 -23.24 0.69 6.40
CA PHE A 83 -22.68 1.92 5.86
C PHE A 83 -21.88 2.68 6.94
N VAL A 84 -20.72 3.21 6.55
CA VAL A 84 -19.81 3.97 7.41
C VAL A 84 -19.47 5.31 6.76
N ASN A 85 -19.46 6.37 7.55
CA ASN A 85 -19.09 7.71 7.11
C ASN A 85 -18.40 8.48 8.26
N PRO A 86 -17.13 8.91 8.12
CA PRO A 86 -16.35 9.44 9.24
C PRO A 86 -16.69 10.90 9.59
N SER A 87 -17.43 11.61 8.72
CA SER A 87 -17.83 13.01 8.93
C SER A 87 -19.33 13.18 9.23
N ALA A 88 -20.19 12.27 8.76
CA ALA A 88 -21.64 12.34 8.91
C ALA A 88 -22.26 11.17 9.71
N GLY A 89 -21.53 10.07 9.93
CA GLY A 89 -22.01 8.92 10.69
C GLY A 89 -21.96 9.11 12.20
N ASN A 90 -22.67 8.25 12.94
CA ASN A 90 -22.73 8.30 14.39
C ASN A 90 -22.61 6.89 15.01
N ASN A 91 -21.65 6.68 15.91
CA ASN A 91 -21.42 5.37 16.53
C ASN A 91 -22.41 4.99 17.65
N SER A 92 -23.18 5.95 18.17
CA SER A 92 -24.12 5.78 19.29
C SER A 92 -25.58 5.73 18.85
N SER A 93 -25.95 6.45 17.78
CA SER A 93 -27.33 6.49 17.24
C SER A 93 -27.45 5.95 15.81
N GLY A 94 -26.34 5.80 15.08
CA GLY A 94 -26.34 5.14 13.77
C GLY A 94 -26.57 3.64 13.92
N ASN A 95 -27.45 3.08 13.10
CA ASN A 95 -27.71 1.64 13.03
C ASN A 95 -26.91 0.95 11.91
N GLY A 96 -26.23 1.73 11.06
CA GLY A 96 -25.48 1.25 9.90
C GLY A 96 -26.28 1.14 8.61
N SER A 97 -27.51 1.67 8.54
CA SER A 97 -28.18 1.92 7.25
C SER A 97 -27.53 3.10 6.52
N GLU A 98 -27.78 3.22 5.22
CA GLU A 98 -27.37 4.38 4.41
C GLU A 98 -27.93 5.72 4.96
N SER A 99 -29.12 5.68 5.56
CA SER A 99 -29.78 6.82 6.19
C SER A 99 -29.31 7.14 7.62
N ALA A 100 -28.60 6.22 8.28
CA ALA A 100 -28.08 6.39 9.64
C ALA A 100 -26.74 5.63 9.79
N PRO A 101 -25.70 6.03 9.04
CA PRO A 101 -24.43 5.30 8.97
C PRO A 101 -23.67 5.36 10.29
N LEU A 102 -22.81 4.37 10.50
CA LEU A 102 -21.85 4.37 11.59
C LEU A 102 -20.73 5.38 11.31
N GLN A 103 -20.08 5.90 12.34
CA GLN A 103 -18.98 6.84 12.15
C GLN A 103 -17.68 6.12 11.78
N THR A 104 -17.39 4.99 12.43
CA THR A 104 -16.07 4.34 12.33
C THR A 104 -16.12 2.88 11.90
N ILE A 105 -15.09 2.46 11.17
CA ILE A 105 -14.80 1.08 10.80
C ILE A 105 -14.64 0.23 12.06
N THR A 106 -14.05 0.79 13.11
CA THR A 106 -13.97 0.19 14.46
C THR A 106 -15.34 -0.24 14.99
N GLN A 107 -16.36 0.62 14.92
CA GLN A 107 -17.72 0.29 15.38
C GLN A 107 -18.43 -0.65 14.40
N ALA A 108 -18.25 -0.47 13.09
CA ALA A 108 -18.81 -1.37 12.08
C ALA A 108 -18.28 -2.80 12.22
N LEU A 109 -16.95 -2.98 12.37
CA LEU A 109 -16.32 -4.26 12.67
C LEU A 109 -16.82 -4.85 14.00
N LYS A 110 -17.11 -4.03 15.01
CA LYS A 110 -17.69 -4.51 16.28
C LYS A 110 -19.08 -5.11 16.07
N VAL A 111 -20.00 -4.44 15.36
CA VAL A 111 -21.40 -4.89 15.16
C VAL A 111 -21.62 -5.80 13.95
N ALA A 112 -20.62 -5.96 13.08
CA ALA A 112 -20.66 -6.89 11.95
C ALA A 112 -20.84 -8.34 12.41
N SER A 113 -21.79 -9.03 11.80
CA SER A 113 -21.92 -10.50 11.85
C SER A 113 -21.16 -11.12 10.68
N ASP A 114 -21.11 -12.45 10.62
CA ASP A 114 -20.65 -13.17 9.43
C ASP A 114 -21.43 -12.70 8.18
N ASN A 115 -20.80 -12.77 7.00
CA ASN A 115 -21.37 -12.34 5.71
C ASN A 115 -21.80 -10.85 5.65
N THR A 116 -21.12 -9.99 6.42
CA THR A 116 -21.35 -8.53 6.40
C THR A 116 -20.44 -7.84 5.38
N MET A 117 -21.00 -6.91 4.61
CA MET A 117 -20.28 -5.95 3.77
C MET A 117 -20.32 -4.56 4.40
N ILE A 118 -19.15 -4.05 4.80
CA ILE A 118 -18.95 -2.72 5.38
C ILE A 118 -18.59 -1.75 4.24
N MET A 119 -19.55 -0.90 3.86
CA MET A 119 -19.42 0.10 2.79
C MET A 119 -18.88 1.41 3.36
N LEU A 120 -17.77 1.89 2.80
CA LEU A 120 -17.08 3.11 3.25
C LEU A 120 -17.40 4.30 2.35
N SER A 121 -17.87 5.39 2.96
CA SER A 121 -17.98 6.69 2.30
C SER A 121 -16.59 7.33 2.08
N PRO A 122 -16.44 8.27 1.12
CA PRO A 122 -15.30 9.17 1.04
C PRO A 122 -15.03 9.89 2.37
N GLY A 123 -13.75 9.98 2.76
CA GLY A 123 -13.31 10.57 4.02
C GLY A 123 -11.98 10.00 4.51
N THR A 124 -11.53 10.48 5.68
CA THR A 124 -10.36 9.94 6.38
C THR A 124 -10.81 9.21 7.64
N TYR A 125 -10.42 7.94 7.74
CA TYR A 125 -10.67 7.04 8.86
C TYR A 125 -9.38 6.95 9.68
N SER A 126 -9.33 7.66 10.80
CA SER A 126 -8.13 7.82 11.62
C SER A 126 -8.48 8.02 13.10
N ALA A 127 -7.47 8.14 13.96
CA ALA A 127 -7.70 8.35 15.40
C ALA A 127 -8.47 9.66 15.68
N GLU A 128 -8.26 10.68 14.85
CA GLU A 128 -8.95 11.97 14.90
C GLU A 128 -10.44 11.87 14.50
N THR A 129 -10.83 10.87 13.69
CA THR A 129 -12.24 10.55 13.39
C THR A 129 -12.78 9.37 14.20
N GLY A 130 -12.04 8.90 15.21
CA GLY A 130 -12.50 7.94 16.22
C GLY A 130 -12.11 6.48 15.98
N GLU A 131 -11.22 6.17 15.04
CA GLU A 131 -10.72 4.80 14.83
C GLU A 131 -9.78 4.34 15.95
N VAL A 132 -9.92 3.07 16.35
CA VAL A 132 -9.07 2.41 17.36
C VAL A 132 -8.20 1.36 16.67
N PHE A 133 -6.95 1.74 16.37
CA PHE A 133 -6.01 0.87 15.67
C PHE A 133 -5.34 -0.19 16.60
N PRO A 134 -4.96 -1.36 16.08
CA PRO A 134 -5.17 -1.84 14.70
C PRO A 134 -6.61 -2.26 14.44
N LEU A 135 -7.11 -1.95 13.24
CA LEU A 135 -8.41 -2.43 12.74
C LEU A 135 -8.30 -3.93 12.45
N LYS A 136 -8.91 -4.76 13.30
CA LYS A 136 -8.89 -6.22 13.14
C LYS A 136 -10.09 -6.66 12.30
N LEU A 137 -9.82 -7.14 11.09
CA LEU A 137 -10.88 -7.68 10.23
C LEU A 137 -11.53 -8.92 10.90
N LYS A 138 -12.80 -9.16 10.58
CA LYS A 138 -13.55 -10.34 11.01
C LYS A 138 -13.57 -11.39 9.90
N ARG A 139 -13.67 -12.66 10.30
CA ARG A 139 -13.84 -13.78 9.37
C ARG A 139 -15.10 -13.57 8.53
N GLY A 140 -15.01 -13.76 7.21
CA GLY A 140 -16.16 -13.62 6.30
C GLY A 140 -16.80 -12.22 6.27
N VAL A 141 -16.05 -11.16 6.61
CA VAL A 141 -16.51 -9.76 6.56
C VAL A 141 -15.71 -8.99 5.52
N ALA A 142 -16.41 -8.31 4.60
CA ALA A 142 -15.81 -7.45 3.60
C ALA A 142 -15.79 -5.99 4.09
N VAL A 143 -14.68 -5.28 3.86
CA VAL A 143 -14.57 -3.82 3.98
C VAL A 143 -14.31 -3.26 2.58
N GLN A 144 -15.25 -2.46 2.08
CA GLN A 144 -15.26 -1.97 0.71
C GLN A 144 -15.45 -0.46 0.63
N GLY A 145 -14.47 0.25 0.08
CA GLY A 145 -14.61 1.61 -0.41
C GLY A 145 -14.95 1.63 -1.91
N ASP A 146 -14.12 2.26 -2.73
CA ASP A 146 -14.25 2.30 -4.19
C ASP A 146 -13.12 1.50 -4.89
N PRO A 147 -13.41 0.28 -5.38
CA PRO A 147 -12.45 -0.51 -6.14
C PRO A 147 -12.04 0.09 -7.48
N LEU A 148 -12.83 1.00 -8.08
CA LEU A 148 -12.55 1.55 -9.42
C LEU A 148 -11.40 2.57 -9.36
N SER A 149 -11.44 3.51 -8.41
CA SER A 149 -10.32 4.43 -8.15
C SER A 149 -9.18 3.83 -7.31
N LYS A 150 -9.30 2.57 -6.87
CA LYS A 150 -8.43 1.93 -5.86
C LYS A 150 -8.40 2.68 -4.53
N GLY A 151 -9.52 3.28 -4.16
CA GLY A 151 -9.73 4.01 -2.90
C GLY A 151 -9.24 5.44 -2.88
N GLN A 152 -9.24 6.16 -4.00
CA GLN A 152 -9.04 7.61 -3.96
C GLN A 152 -10.13 8.27 -3.10
N GLY A 153 -9.72 9.16 -2.20
CA GLY A 153 -10.65 9.83 -1.27
C GLY A 153 -11.19 8.96 -0.12
N ILE A 154 -10.82 7.68 -0.02
CA ILE A 154 -11.22 6.78 1.06
C ILE A 154 -9.94 6.32 1.77
N THR A 155 -9.49 7.09 2.77
CA THR A 155 -8.16 6.94 3.37
C THR A 155 -8.25 6.41 4.80
N ILE A 156 -7.73 5.21 5.04
CA ILE A 156 -7.48 4.67 6.38
C ILE A 156 -6.07 5.09 6.81
N LYS A 157 -5.97 5.97 7.81
CA LYS A 157 -4.72 6.61 8.25
C LYS A 157 -4.44 6.36 9.72
N GLY A 158 -3.27 5.78 10.00
CA GLY A 158 -2.76 5.58 11.36
C GLY A 158 -2.27 4.15 11.60
N GLY A 159 -2.11 3.78 12.86
CA GLY A 159 -1.65 2.45 13.27
C GLY A 159 -1.54 2.32 14.78
N GLY A 160 -1.65 1.10 15.28
CA GLY A 160 -1.64 0.79 16.70
C GLY A 160 -0.86 -0.48 17.02
N ARG A 161 -0.58 -0.72 18.31
CA ARG A 161 0.26 -1.83 18.75
C ARG A 161 -0.43 -3.18 18.56
N PHE A 162 0.00 -3.93 17.54
CA PHE A 162 -0.31 -5.34 17.37
C PHE A 162 0.74 -6.22 18.10
N LEU A 163 0.34 -7.44 18.48
CA LEU A 163 1.24 -8.46 19.03
C LEU A 163 1.20 -9.68 18.11
N SER A 164 2.17 -9.74 17.20
CA SER A 164 2.43 -10.90 16.34
C SER A 164 2.97 -12.06 17.17
N ARG A 165 2.50 -13.28 16.90
CA ARG A 165 3.06 -14.52 17.47
C ARG A 165 4.43 -14.84 16.88
N SER A 166 4.68 -14.43 15.63
CA SER A 166 5.93 -14.66 14.89
C SER A 166 6.98 -13.58 15.11
N PHE A 167 6.58 -12.31 15.29
CA PHE A 167 7.48 -11.15 15.30
C PHE A 167 7.28 -10.17 16.48
N GLY A 168 6.43 -10.51 17.46
CA GLY A 168 6.26 -9.70 18.67
C GLY A 168 5.51 -8.38 18.44
N GLY A 169 5.90 -7.33 19.15
CA GLY A 169 5.20 -6.03 19.11
C GLY A 169 5.44 -5.27 17.80
N GLN A 170 4.40 -5.00 17.02
CA GLN A 170 4.45 -4.29 15.74
C GLN A 170 3.45 -3.10 15.75
N ASN A 171 3.64 -2.10 14.88
CA ASN A 171 2.71 -0.99 14.70
C ASN A 171 1.96 -1.16 13.37
N VAL A 172 0.64 -1.37 13.41
CA VAL A 172 -0.14 -1.89 12.28
C VAL A 172 -1.44 -1.08 12.10
N THR A 173 -1.82 -0.77 10.86
CA THR A 173 -3.14 -0.18 10.56
C THR A 173 -4.23 -1.24 10.57
N ILE A 174 -4.08 -2.32 9.79
CA ILE A 174 -5.10 -3.36 9.59
C ILE A 174 -4.51 -4.75 9.85
N VAL A 175 -5.23 -5.61 10.57
CA VAL A 175 -4.89 -7.03 10.77
C VAL A 175 -5.88 -7.90 9.99
N GLY A 176 -5.36 -8.75 9.10
CA GLY A 176 -6.15 -9.62 8.23
C GLY A 176 -6.68 -10.88 8.92
N ALA A 177 -7.86 -11.34 8.49
CA ALA A 177 -8.51 -12.56 8.96
C ALA A 177 -8.95 -13.44 7.77
N ASP A 178 -9.21 -14.73 8.02
CA ASP A 178 -9.65 -15.68 6.99
C ASP A 178 -10.96 -15.25 6.35
N GLU A 179 -11.07 -15.37 5.02
CA GLU A 179 -12.28 -15.04 4.25
C GLU A 179 -12.74 -13.57 4.40
N ALA A 180 -11.93 -12.70 5.02
CA ALA A 180 -12.18 -11.26 5.04
C ALA A 180 -11.79 -10.64 3.69
N GLU A 181 -12.52 -9.61 3.25
CA GLU A 181 -12.12 -8.80 2.09
C GLU A 181 -11.70 -7.39 2.53
N LEU A 182 -10.65 -6.84 1.92
CA LEU A 182 -10.30 -5.41 1.98
C LEU A 182 -10.17 -4.88 0.55
N ARG A 183 -11.05 -3.95 0.17
CA ARG A 183 -11.18 -3.50 -1.23
C ARG A 183 -11.46 -2.00 -1.33
N GLY A 184 -10.87 -1.34 -2.32
CA GLY A 184 -11.21 0.04 -2.64
C GLY A 184 -10.81 1.07 -1.58
N VAL A 185 -9.72 0.86 -0.84
CA VAL A 185 -9.24 1.82 0.18
C VAL A 185 -7.79 2.24 -0.06
N THR A 186 -7.47 3.49 0.32
CA THR A 186 -6.09 3.93 0.53
C THR A 186 -5.69 3.65 1.99
N VAL A 187 -4.53 3.04 2.21
CA VAL A 187 -4.01 2.68 3.56
C VAL A 187 -2.64 3.30 3.78
N THR A 188 -2.48 4.05 4.87
CA THR A 188 -1.25 4.78 5.20
C THR A 188 -0.94 4.80 6.70
N ASN A 189 0.25 4.32 7.07
CA ASN A 189 0.77 4.28 8.43
C ASN A 189 2.02 5.16 8.57
N PRO A 190 1.86 6.47 8.82
CA PRO A 190 2.97 7.42 8.94
C PRO A 190 3.72 7.31 10.29
N HIS A 191 3.26 6.46 11.22
CA HIS A 191 3.94 6.25 12.49
C HIS A 191 5.27 5.51 12.29
N THR A 192 6.24 5.75 13.19
CA THR A 192 7.51 5.01 13.22
C THR A 192 7.27 3.50 13.32
N ARG A 193 7.94 2.74 12.45
CA ARG A 193 7.77 1.28 12.26
C ARG A 193 6.34 0.85 11.88
N GLY A 194 5.62 1.71 11.16
CA GLY A 194 4.24 1.54 10.74
C GLY A 194 4.07 0.66 9.50
N PHE A 195 3.39 -0.47 9.67
CA PHE A 195 2.94 -1.37 8.61
C PHE A 195 1.48 -1.06 8.24
N GLY A 196 1.14 -1.17 6.94
CA GLY A 196 -0.24 -1.03 6.47
C GLY A 196 -1.10 -2.21 6.92
N VAL A 197 -0.95 -3.37 6.27
CA VAL A 197 -1.67 -4.61 6.60
C VAL A 197 -0.72 -5.67 7.17
N TRP A 198 -1.15 -6.35 8.23
CA TRP A 198 -0.47 -7.54 8.77
C TRP A 198 -1.34 -8.78 8.61
N ILE A 199 -0.80 -9.83 8.00
CA ILE A 199 -1.49 -11.11 7.76
C ILE A 199 -0.67 -12.23 8.43
N GLU A 200 -1.29 -13.01 9.31
CA GLU A 200 -0.58 -13.97 10.17
C GLU A 200 -1.35 -15.27 10.38
N SER A 201 -0.99 -16.29 9.60
CA SER A 201 -1.73 -17.55 9.45
C SER A 201 -3.21 -17.30 9.17
N SER A 202 -3.50 -16.44 8.19
CA SER A 202 -4.87 -16.13 7.76
C SER A 202 -4.94 -15.84 6.25
N ASN A 203 -6.15 -15.99 5.68
CA ASN A 203 -6.37 -16.02 4.23
C ASN A 203 -7.41 -14.97 3.74
N PRO A 204 -7.18 -13.66 3.90
CA PRO A 204 -8.03 -12.62 3.31
C PRO A 204 -7.87 -12.46 1.78
N LEU A 205 -8.85 -11.79 1.17
CA LEU A 205 -8.72 -11.15 -0.15
C LEU A 205 -8.36 -9.67 0.03
N ILE A 206 -7.20 -9.26 -0.48
CA ILE A 206 -6.78 -7.85 -0.52
C ILE A 206 -6.75 -7.41 -1.99
N ALA A 207 -7.75 -6.62 -2.44
CA ALA A 207 -7.86 -6.29 -3.86
C ALA A 207 -8.31 -4.86 -4.20
N ASN A 208 -7.64 -4.25 -5.17
CA ASN A 208 -7.89 -2.86 -5.61
C ASN A 208 -7.79 -1.83 -4.48
N ASN A 209 -6.69 -1.86 -3.73
CA ASN A 209 -6.34 -0.87 -2.70
C ASN A 209 -5.07 -0.10 -3.09
N THR A 210 -4.83 1.01 -2.40
CA THR A 210 -3.60 1.82 -2.52
C THR A 210 -2.83 1.81 -1.19
N PHE A 211 -1.63 1.23 -1.15
CA PHE A 211 -0.75 1.21 0.02
C PHE A 211 0.33 2.27 -0.16
N ILE A 212 0.22 3.38 0.60
CA ILE A 212 1.04 4.58 0.37
C ILE A 212 1.61 5.17 1.68
N GLY A 213 2.89 5.54 1.67
CA GLY A 213 3.52 6.28 2.77
C GLY A 213 3.62 5.52 4.09
N ASN A 214 3.48 4.18 4.09
CA ASN A 214 3.72 3.36 5.28
C ASN A 214 5.23 3.38 5.59
N THR A 215 5.64 3.62 6.84
CA THR A 215 7.08 3.72 7.15
C THR A 215 7.82 2.37 7.16
N GLN A 216 7.09 1.26 7.09
CA GLN A 216 7.62 -0.08 6.82
C GLN A 216 7.00 -0.64 5.54
N ASP A 217 6.26 -1.74 5.64
CA ASP A 217 5.70 -2.43 4.48
C ASP A 217 4.24 -2.06 4.25
N GLY A 218 3.82 -2.02 2.98
CA GLY A 218 2.39 -1.90 2.63
C GLY A 218 1.59 -3.11 3.13
N ILE A 219 2.10 -4.33 2.90
CA ILE A 219 1.58 -5.58 3.49
C ILE A 219 2.74 -6.45 4.00
N SER A 220 2.62 -6.99 5.21
CA SER A 220 3.50 -8.03 5.77
C SER A 220 2.73 -9.33 5.97
N LEU A 221 3.27 -10.46 5.50
CA LEU A 221 2.72 -11.80 5.64
C LEU A 221 3.65 -12.70 6.45
N THR A 222 3.10 -13.44 7.42
CA THR A 222 3.85 -14.43 8.20
C THR A 222 2.98 -15.63 8.62
N GLY A 223 3.58 -16.58 9.33
CA GLY A 223 2.95 -17.85 9.68
C GLY A 223 2.73 -18.76 8.47
N ASN A 224 1.54 -19.35 8.37
CA ASN A 224 1.12 -20.18 7.25
C ASN A 224 -0.09 -19.52 6.55
N SER A 225 0.18 -18.52 5.73
CA SER A 225 -0.84 -17.67 5.08
C SER A 225 -0.87 -17.89 3.57
N ALA A 226 -2.05 -18.07 2.97
CA ALA A 226 -2.27 -18.14 1.53
C ALA A 226 -3.36 -17.14 1.05
N PRO A 227 -3.26 -15.84 1.38
CA PRO A 227 -4.21 -14.82 0.91
C PRO A 227 -4.08 -14.59 -0.59
N ARG A 228 -5.10 -13.91 -1.14
CA ARG A 228 -5.10 -13.45 -2.52
C ARG A 228 -4.92 -11.94 -2.54
N ILE A 229 -3.82 -11.47 -3.13
CA ILE A 229 -3.43 -10.06 -3.15
C ILE A 229 -3.36 -9.62 -4.62
N ARG A 230 -4.37 -8.88 -5.09
CA ARG A 230 -4.50 -8.56 -6.52
C ARG A 230 -4.93 -7.15 -6.87
N GLN A 231 -4.40 -6.62 -7.97
CA GLN A 231 -4.79 -5.33 -8.54
C GLN A 231 -4.58 -4.13 -7.59
N ASN A 232 -3.72 -4.25 -6.57
CA ASN A 232 -3.39 -3.18 -5.64
C ASN A 232 -2.21 -2.34 -6.17
N TYR A 233 -2.11 -1.10 -5.70
CA TYR A 233 -1.00 -0.19 -5.98
C TYR A 233 -0.20 0.04 -4.69
N PHE A 234 1.11 -0.15 -4.75
CA PHE A 234 2.05 0.06 -3.65
C PHE A 234 3.01 1.17 -4.04
N HIS A 235 2.98 2.31 -3.35
CA HIS A 235 3.74 3.51 -3.71
C HIS A 235 4.43 4.14 -2.50
N ARG A 236 5.72 4.47 -2.58
CA ARG A 236 6.46 5.20 -1.52
C ARG A 236 6.29 4.60 -0.12
N ASN A 237 6.43 3.28 -0.01
CA ASN A 237 6.49 2.56 1.28
C ASN A 237 7.95 2.42 1.72
N GLY A 238 8.23 2.82 2.96
CA GLY A 238 9.56 3.17 3.45
C GLY A 238 10.53 2.00 3.64
N ALA A 239 10.02 0.77 3.77
CA ALA A 239 10.84 -0.43 3.72
C ALA A 239 10.57 -1.23 2.44
N ASN A 240 9.37 -1.82 2.30
CA ASN A 240 9.03 -2.64 1.15
C ASN A 240 7.60 -2.33 0.64
N GLY A 241 7.29 -2.69 -0.61
CA GLY A 241 5.90 -2.84 -1.03
C GLY A 241 5.23 -3.97 -0.25
N MET A 242 5.84 -5.16 -0.27
CA MET A 242 5.35 -6.33 0.47
C MET A 242 6.50 -7.18 1.04
N THR A 243 6.34 -7.71 2.25
CA THR A 243 7.16 -8.82 2.79
C THR A 243 6.34 -10.10 2.89
N ILE A 244 6.90 -11.22 2.42
CA ILE A 244 6.30 -12.55 2.45
C ILE A 244 7.24 -13.50 3.22
N GLY A 245 6.82 -13.94 4.41
CA GLY A 245 7.59 -14.84 5.29
C GLY A 245 6.80 -16.03 5.83
N GLY A 246 7.39 -16.74 6.79
CA GLY A 246 6.88 -18.02 7.32
C GLY A 246 6.95 -19.15 6.27
N ASP A 247 5.90 -19.97 6.22
CA ASP A 247 5.64 -20.97 5.17
C ASP A 247 4.56 -20.47 4.18
N SER A 248 4.36 -19.15 4.08
CA SER A 248 3.26 -18.52 3.33
C SER A 248 3.33 -18.74 1.82
N GLN A 249 2.16 -18.94 1.20
CA GLN A 249 1.96 -19.28 -0.20
C GLN A 249 0.82 -18.43 -0.83
N PRO A 250 0.91 -17.08 -0.84
CA PRO A 250 -0.11 -16.22 -1.42
C PRO A 250 -0.14 -16.25 -2.96
N GLU A 251 -1.31 -15.90 -3.52
CA GLU A 251 -1.43 -15.44 -4.91
C GLU A 251 -1.17 -13.92 -4.93
N VAL A 252 -0.11 -13.46 -5.60
CA VAL A 252 0.22 -12.05 -5.78
C VAL A 252 0.12 -11.71 -7.27
N ARG A 253 -0.99 -11.11 -7.70
CA ARG A 253 -1.34 -10.98 -9.13
C ARG A 253 -1.79 -9.58 -9.56
N GLU A 254 -1.33 -9.09 -10.72
CA GLU A 254 -1.78 -7.80 -11.32
C GLU A 254 -1.55 -6.56 -10.42
N ASN A 255 -0.66 -6.61 -9.44
CA ASN A 255 -0.34 -5.45 -8.59
C ASN A 255 0.75 -4.58 -9.25
N VAL A 256 0.82 -3.31 -8.83
CA VAL A 256 1.87 -2.36 -9.23
C VAL A 256 2.68 -1.96 -7.98
N PHE A 257 4.00 -2.12 -8.03
CA PHE A 257 4.93 -1.80 -6.95
C PHE A 257 5.95 -0.75 -7.41
N GLU A 258 5.89 0.45 -6.80
CA GLU A 258 6.62 1.64 -7.28
C GLU A 258 7.22 2.49 -6.15
N GLU A 259 8.44 3.01 -6.38
CA GLU A 259 9.15 3.91 -5.45
C GLU A 259 9.25 3.39 -3.99
N THR A 260 9.32 2.07 -3.81
CA THR A 260 9.57 1.43 -2.50
C THR A 260 11.04 1.00 -2.34
N GLY A 261 11.45 0.59 -1.14
CA GLY A 261 12.78 0.00 -0.94
C GLY A 261 12.94 -1.31 -1.72
N PHE A 262 12.28 -2.40 -1.29
CA PHE A 262 12.09 -3.56 -2.16
C PHE A 262 10.62 -3.68 -2.59
N GLY A 263 10.35 -3.86 -3.87
CA GLY A 263 8.98 -4.07 -4.37
C GLY A 263 8.32 -5.27 -3.68
N ILE A 264 9.00 -6.42 -3.72
CA ILE A 264 8.62 -7.62 -2.97
C ILE A 264 9.86 -8.24 -2.28
N ASN A 265 9.76 -8.48 -0.98
CA ASN A 265 10.74 -9.21 -0.16
C ASN A 265 10.18 -10.59 0.21
N ILE A 266 10.91 -11.67 -0.05
CA ILE A 266 10.44 -13.06 0.09
C ILE A 266 11.48 -13.85 0.91
N THR A 267 11.06 -14.41 2.05
CA THR A 267 11.98 -14.92 3.07
C THR A 267 11.46 -16.19 3.77
N GLN A 268 12.27 -16.72 4.69
CA GLN A 268 12.05 -17.96 5.43
C GLN A 268 11.80 -19.15 4.47
N ASN A 269 10.60 -19.75 4.48
CA ASN A 269 10.24 -20.87 3.62
C ASN A 269 9.17 -20.49 2.58
N ALA A 270 8.87 -19.19 2.41
CA ALA A 270 7.73 -18.75 1.61
C ALA A 270 7.83 -19.19 0.14
N ALA A 271 6.69 -19.61 -0.42
CA ALA A 271 6.56 -20.07 -1.80
C ALA A 271 5.34 -19.41 -2.49
N PRO A 272 5.33 -18.08 -2.65
CA PRO A 272 4.25 -17.36 -3.30
C PRO A 272 4.20 -17.62 -4.82
N VAL A 273 3.02 -17.49 -5.41
CA VAL A 273 2.87 -17.37 -6.87
C VAL A 273 2.73 -15.88 -7.21
N ILE A 274 3.68 -15.36 -7.99
CA ILE A 274 3.79 -13.94 -8.34
C ILE A 274 3.61 -13.83 -9.85
N SER A 275 2.50 -13.23 -10.31
CA SER A 275 2.20 -13.16 -11.75
C SER A 275 1.57 -11.86 -12.23
N LEU A 276 1.89 -11.44 -13.46
CA LEU A 276 1.30 -10.26 -14.11
C LEU A 276 1.48 -8.93 -13.32
N ASN A 277 2.44 -8.86 -12.39
CA ASN A 277 2.71 -7.64 -11.62
C ASN A 277 3.67 -6.71 -12.39
N GLN A 278 3.53 -5.41 -12.17
CA GLN A 278 4.53 -4.41 -12.57
C GLN A 278 5.35 -4.03 -11.32
N ILE A 279 6.67 -4.15 -11.40
CA ILE A 279 7.59 -3.94 -10.27
C ILE A 279 8.70 -3.01 -10.75
N GLN A 280 8.51 -1.72 -10.49
CA GLN A 280 9.28 -0.67 -11.16
C GLN A 280 9.77 0.44 -10.25
N ASN A 281 10.89 1.07 -10.60
CA ASN A 281 11.40 2.28 -9.93
C ASN A 281 11.62 2.11 -8.40
N ASN A 282 11.73 0.88 -7.91
CA ASN A 282 12.08 0.57 -6.51
C ASN A 282 13.60 0.58 -6.34
N ARG A 283 14.11 0.56 -5.11
CA ARG A 283 15.56 0.34 -4.90
C ARG A 283 15.98 -1.06 -5.38
N ALA A 284 15.23 -2.11 -5.09
CA ALA A 284 15.32 -3.39 -5.83
C ALA A 284 13.93 -3.94 -6.13
N GLY A 285 13.77 -4.67 -7.23
CA GLY A 285 12.46 -5.17 -7.65
C GLY A 285 11.96 -6.28 -6.73
N ILE A 286 12.62 -7.44 -6.75
CA ILE A 286 12.28 -8.60 -5.92
C ILE A 286 13.54 -9.12 -5.20
N VAL A 287 13.46 -9.31 -3.89
CA VAL A 287 14.53 -9.94 -3.09
C VAL A 287 14.04 -11.29 -2.56
N VAL A 288 14.75 -12.37 -2.88
CA VAL A 288 14.42 -13.75 -2.48
C VAL A 288 15.55 -14.32 -1.64
N GLN A 289 15.26 -14.74 -0.42
CA GLN A 289 16.27 -15.10 0.59
C GLN A 289 15.86 -16.28 1.47
N ALA A 290 16.77 -16.72 2.34
CA ALA A 290 16.67 -17.92 3.17
C ALA A 290 16.43 -19.19 2.31
N ASN A 291 15.28 -19.87 2.47
CA ASN A 291 14.91 -21.09 1.74
C ASN A 291 13.75 -20.86 0.75
N ALA A 292 13.39 -19.60 0.49
CA ALA A 292 12.17 -19.26 -0.25
C ALA A 292 12.16 -19.77 -1.70
N ARG A 293 10.98 -20.21 -2.16
CA ARG A 293 10.74 -20.87 -3.47
C ARG A 293 9.55 -20.25 -4.22
N PRO A 294 9.60 -18.95 -4.55
CA PRO A 294 8.52 -18.30 -5.28
C PRO A 294 8.46 -18.79 -6.73
N ILE A 295 7.27 -18.78 -7.32
CA ILE A 295 7.05 -19.01 -8.76
C ILE A 295 6.71 -17.68 -9.41
N LEU A 296 7.50 -17.25 -10.39
CA LEU A 296 7.34 -15.96 -11.07
C LEU A 296 6.94 -16.18 -12.54
N ARG A 297 5.79 -15.65 -12.96
CA ARG A 297 5.31 -15.75 -14.36
C ARG A 297 4.78 -14.42 -14.89
N ASN A 298 5.20 -14.03 -16.10
CA ASN A 298 4.65 -12.87 -16.82
C ASN A 298 4.72 -11.52 -16.06
N ASN A 299 5.71 -11.30 -15.18
CA ASN A 299 5.89 -10.02 -14.48
C ASN A 299 6.80 -9.06 -15.28
N LEU A 300 6.54 -7.76 -15.16
CA LEU A 300 7.40 -6.70 -15.71
C LEU A 300 8.25 -6.10 -14.58
N ILE A 301 9.58 -6.25 -14.65
CA ILE A 301 10.52 -5.89 -13.59
C ILE A 301 11.56 -4.91 -14.15
N GLN A 302 11.30 -3.61 -13.97
CA GLN A 302 11.98 -2.56 -14.75
C GLN A 302 12.43 -1.32 -13.96
N GLY A 303 13.50 -0.65 -14.38
CA GLY A 303 13.85 0.68 -13.84
C GLY A 303 14.30 0.71 -12.38
N ASN A 304 14.48 -0.45 -11.72
CA ASN A 304 14.86 -0.51 -10.31
C ASN A 304 16.32 -0.05 -10.12
N SER A 305 16.61 0.75 -9.10
CA SER A 305 17.89 1.49 -8.98
C SER A 305 19.09 0.67 -8.48
N GLU A 306 18.86 -0.57 -8.06
CA GLU A 306 19.86 -1.62 -7.91
C GLU A 306 19.58 -2.77 -8.89
N ASP A 307 18.96 -3.86 -8.42
CA ASP A 307 18.76 -5.09 -9.18
C ASP A 307 17.26 -5.36 -9.44
N GLY A 308 16.94 -5.98 -10.57
CA GLY A 308 15.58 -6.43 -10.90
C GLY A 308 15.11 -7.55 -9.97
N LEU A 309 15.87 -8.65 -9.89
CA LEU A 309 15.69 -9.70 -8.90
C LEU A 309 17.02 -10.08 -8.23
N VAL A 310 17.00 -10.29 -6.91
CA VAL A 310 18.14 -10.79 -6.12
C VAL A 310 17.80 -12.14 -5.51
N ALA A 311 18.70 -13.12 -5.61
CA ALA A 311 18.59 -14.45 -4.99
C ALA A 311 19.75 -14.70 -4.01
N ILE A 312 19.42 -15.09 -2.77
CA ILE A 312 20.34 -15.13 -1.63
C ILE A 312 20.23 -16.47 -0.88
N ALA A 313 21.37 -17.02 -0.47
CA ALA A 313 21.51 -18.24 0.33
C ALA A 313 20.96 -19.52 -0.35
N GLN A 314 19.81 -20.04 0.08
CA GLN A 314 19.19 -21.27 -0.48
C GLN A 314 17.90 -20.97 -1.25
N ALA A 315 17.66 -19.69 -1.57
CA ALA A 315 16.52 -19.25 -2.37
C ALA A 315 16.54 -19.88 -3.77
N ILE A 316 15.39 -20.39 -4.22
CA ILE A 316 15.21 -20.85 -5.60
C ILE A 316 13.94 -20.22 -6.18
N PRO A 317 13.99 -18.95 -6.62
CA PRO A 317 12.96 -18.40 -7.49
C PRO A 317 12.84 -19.22 -8.77
N ASN A 318 11.67 -19.82 -8.99
CA ASN A 318 11.29 -20.49 -10.23
C ASN A 318 10.88 -19.42 -11.24
N LEU A 319 11.84 -18.94 -12.05
CA LEU A 319 11.61 -17.97 -13.11
C LEU A 319 11.17 -18.62 -14.42
N GLY A 320 11.27 -19.95 -14.57
CA GLY A 320 10.73 -20.70 -15.72
C GLY A 320 11.50 -21.97 -16.05
N THR A 321 10.82 -22.94 -16.65
CA THR A 321 11.38 -24.20 -17.17
C THR A 321 11.02 -24.39 -18.63
N ILE A 322 11.62 -25.37 -19.32
CA ILE A 322 11.24 -25.71 -20.71
C ILE A 322 9.76 -26.12 -20.80
N ALA A 323 9.23 -26.79 -19.76
CA ALA A 323 7.82 -27.18 -19.68
C ALA A 323 6.88 -26.04 -19.25
N GLU A 324 7.37 -25.10 -18.43
CA GLU A 324 6.63 -23.93 -17.95
C GLU A 324 7.47 -22.64 -18.13
N PRO A 325 7.46 -22.05 -19.34
CA PRO A 325 8.20 -20.82 -19.62
C PRO A 325 7.85 -19.66 -18.67
N GLY A 326 8.84 -18.83 -18.37
CA GLY A 326 8.70 -17.72 -17.43
C GLY A 326 7.81 -16.58 -17.88
N GLY A 327 8.03 -16.08 -19.10
CA GLY A 327 7.37 -14.91 -19.66
C GLY A 327 7.65 -13.59 -18.94
N ASN A 328 8.53 -13.55 -17.92
CA ASN A 328 8.86 -12.31 -17.22
C ASN A 328 9.77 -11.44 -18.11
N GLU A 329 9.55 -10.13 -18.08
CA GLU A 329 10.38 -9.13 -18.76
C GLU A 329 11.19 -8.32 -17.75
N PHE A 330 12.52 -8.38 -17.87
CA PHE A 330 13.46 -7.55 -17.13
C PHE A 330 14.13 -6.56 -18.08
N ARG A 331 14.11 -5.27 -17.74
CA ARG A 331 14.74 -4.21 -18.54
C ARG A 331 15.08 -2.98 -17.72
N ASN A 332 16.12 -2.25 -18.10
CA ASN A 332 16.45 -0.92 -17.54
C ASN A 332 16.64 -0.87 -16.01
N ASN A 333 16.80 -2.00 -15.33
CA ASN A 333 17.31 -2.02 -13.96
C ASN A 333 18.75 -1.44 -13.99
N ALA A 334 19.26 -0.92 -12.88
CA ALA A 334 20.59 -0.28 -12.89
C ALA A 334 21.72 -1.31 -13.02
N ARG A 335 21.83 -2.22 -12.04
CA ARG A 335 22.98 -3.11 -11.84
C ARG A 335 22.83 -4.43 -12.59
N HIS A 336 21.90 -5.28 -12.18
CA HIS A 336 21.55 -6.52 -12.89
C HIS A 336 20.04 -6.65 -13.12
N ASP A 337 19.66 -7.45 -14.09
CA ASP A 337 18.29 -7.94 -14.27
C ASP A 337 18.05 -9.12 -13.30
N ILE A 338 19.02 -10.05 -13.18
CA ILE A 338 19.06 -11.10 -12.17
C ILE A 338 20.42 -11.09 -11.45
N ASN A 339 20.41 -10.98 -10.13
CA ASN A 339 21.58 -11.08 -9.25
C ASN A 339 21.44 -12.28 -8.31
N ALA A 340 21.91 -13.44 -8.76
CA ALA A 340 22.05 -14.66 -7.99
C ALA A 340 23.48 -14.87 -7.44
N SER A 341 24.31 -13.81 -7.37
CA SER A 341 25.72 -13.93 -6.92
C SER A 341 25.87 -14.36 -5.46
N ALA A 342 24.85 -14.12 -4.63
CA ALA A 342 24.76 -14.57 -3.24
C ALA A 342 23.97 -15.89 -3.07
N SER A 343 23.54 -16.51 -4.17
CA SER A 343 22.84 -17.80 -4.18
C SER A 343 23.83 -18.97 -4.11
N LYS A 344 23.42 -20.07 -3.46
CA LYS A 344 24.09 -21.38 -3.52
C LYS A 344 23.40 -22.33 -4.51
N GLN A 345 22.45 -21.83 -5.28
CA GLN A 345 21.51 -22.58 -6.12
C GLN A 345 21.45 -21.94 -7.52
N THR A 346 21.45 -22.79 -8.56
CA THR A 346 21.19 -22.37 -9.94
C THR A 346 19.72 -21.96 -10.10
N ILE A 347 19.47 -20.79 -10.66
CA ILE A 347 18.11 -20.24 -10.82
C ILE A 347 17.52 -20.69 -12.18
N PRO A 348 16.43 -21.48 -12.21
CA PRO A 348 15.79 -21.88 -13.46
C PRO A 348 15.01 -20.70 -14.05
N ALA A 349 15.35 -20.30 -15.28
CA ALA A 349 14.86 -19.07 -15.92
C ALA A 349 14.57 -19.20 -17.43
N ALA A 350 14.12 -20.38 -17.88
CA ALA A 350 13.73 -20.58 -19.27
C ALA A 350 12.57 -19.64 -19.69
N GLY A 351 12.64 -19.13 -20.92
CA GLY A 351 11.56 -18.34 -21.53
C GLY A 351 11.33 -16.95 -20.91
N ASN A 352 12.36 -16.28 -20.40
CA ASN A 352 12.27 -14.89 -19.92
C ASN A 352 12.95 -13.91 -20.90
N LYS A 353 12.44 -12.69 -20.97
CA LYS A 353 13.02 -11.59 -21.76
C LYS A 353 13.91 -10.74 -20.84
N LEU A 354 15.22 -10.86 -20.98
CA LEU A 354 16.22 -10.18 -20.15
C LEU A 354 17.54 -9.99 -20.91
N SER A 355 18.44 -9.17 -20.38
CA SER A 355 19.75 -8.95 -20.98
C SER A 355 20.78 -9.94 -20.42
N GLN A 356 21.40 -10.79 -21.26
CA GLN A 356 22.34 -11.82 -20.77
C GLN A 356 23.58 -11.24 -20.06
N ASN A 357 24.04 -10.06 -20.47
CA ASN A 357 25.15 -9.33 -19.82
C ASN A 357 24.72 -8.63 -18.51
N ARG A 358 23.44 -8.68 -18.13
CA ARG A 358 22.88 -8.15 -16.87
C ARG A 358 22.53 -9.28 -15.90
N ILE A 359 23.28 -10.39 -15.94
CA ILE A 359 23.13 -11.53 -15.04
C ILE A 359 24.39 -11.64 -14.16
N ALA A 360 24.21 -11.82 -12.86
CA ALA A 360 25.25 -12.26 -11.94
C ALA A 360 24.84 -13.55 -11.22
N GLY A 361 25.79 -14.45 -10.99
CA GLY A 361 25.53 -15.77 -10.39
C GLY A 361 25.06 -16.83 -11.38
N GLN A 362 24.52 -17.94 -10.87
CA GLN A 362 24.16 -19.13 -11.66
C GLN A 362 22.69 -19.10 -12.08
N VAL A 363 22.44 -19.12 -13.40
CA VAL A 363 21.10 -19.13 -14.00
C VAL A 363 21.07 -20.18 -15.12
N ASP A 364 20.00 -20.99 -15.17
CA ASP A 364 19.79 -22.02 -16.19
C ASP A 364 18.58 -21.70 -17.06
N PHE A 365 18.83 -21.47 -18.35
CA PHE A 365 17.81 -21.18 -19.36
C PHE A 365 17.20 -22.43 -19.99
N ASN A 366 17.75 -23.62 -19.71
CA ASN A 366 17.33 -24.91 -20.25
C ASN A 366 16.78 -25.85 -19.15
N ALA A 367 16.43 -25.30 -17.98
CA ALA A 367 15.95 -26.07 -16.85
C ALA A 367 14.72 -26.91 -17.22
N GLN A 368 14.84 -28.24 -17.14
CA GLN A 368 13.75 -29.16 -17.48
C GLN A 368 12.68 -29.24 -16.38
N THR A 369 13.10 -29.19 -15.11
CA THR A 369 12.22 -29.30 -13.94
C THR A 369 12.54 -28.22 -12.92
N ALA A 370 11.51 -27.63 -12.31
CA ALA A 370 11.69 -26.69 -11.21
C ALA A 370 11.96 -27.47 -9.91
N PRO A 371 12.92 -27.05 -9.05
CA PRO A 371 13.09 -27.64 -7.73
C PRO A 371 11.86 -27.39 -6.85
N GLY A 372 11.00 -28.41 -6.73
CA GLY A 372 9.66 -28.28 -6.15
C GLY A 372 9.63 -27.79 -4.69
N PRO A 373 8.43 -27.42 -4.20
CA PRO A 373 8.22 -27.16 -2.78
C PRO A 373 8.36 -28.46 -1.97
N ASN A 374 9.15 -28.43 -0.89
CA ASN A 374 9.36 -29.60 -0.02
C ASN A 374 8.19 -29.80 0.97
N LYS A 375 6.97 -29.96 0.45
CA LYS A 375 5.73 -30.38 1.14
C LYS A 375 4.68 -30.76 0.09
N PRO A 376 3.72 -31.66 0.36
CA PRO A 376 2.61 -31.91 -0.55
C PRO A 376 1.78 -30.63 -0.72
N GLN A 377 1.49 -30.23 -1.96
CA GLN A 377 0.46 -29.23 -2.21
C GLN A 377 -0.91 -29.78 -1.78
N PRO A 378 -1.78 -28.97 -1.16
CA PRO A 378 -3.22 -29.21 -1.24
C PRO A 378 -3.62 -29.19 -2.72
N ASN A 379 -4.45 -30.14 -3.16
CA ASN A 379 -4.88 -30.25 -4.56
C ASN A 379 -5.74 -29.04 -4.99
N THR A 380 -5.10 -27.95 -5.39
CA THR A 380 -5.75 -26.89 -6.16
C THR A 380 -5.98 -27.40 -7.58
N VAL A 381 -7.17 -27.16 -8.13
CA VAL A 381 -7.59 -27.71 -9.43
C VAL A 381 -6.90 -26.93 -10.55
N ALA A 382 -5.68 -27.36 -10.89
CA ALA A 382 -4.93 -26.89 -12.05
C ALA A 382 -5.59 -27.41 -13.35
N SER A 383 -6.73 -26.81 -13.73
CA SER A 383 -7.41 -27.11 -14.99
C SER A 383 -8.27 -25.95 -15.46
N ARG A 384 -7.96 -25.48 -16.69
CA ARG A 384 -8.75 -24.54 -17.49
C ARG A 384 -8.84 -23.09 -16.98
N ILE A 385 -7.72 -22.37 -17.09
CA ILE A 385 -7.77 -20.98 -17.57
C ILE A 385 -6.83 -20.88 -18.78
N SER A 386 -7.36 -21.23 -19.95
CA SER A 386 -6.74 -20.94 -21.25
C SER A 386 -7.43 -19.72 -21.86
N GLU A 387 -7.40 -18.60 -21.14
CA GLU A 387 -7.78 -17.30 -21.70
C GLU A 387 -6.67 -16.86 -22.65
N ALA A 388 -7.05 -16.45 -23.86
CA ALA A 388 -6.10 -16.13 -24.91
C ALA A 388 -5.32 -14.85 -24.55
N ILE A 389 -3.98 -14.95 -24.52
CA ILE A 389 -3.12 -13.77 -24.49
C ILE A 389 -3.29 -13.04 -25.82
N PRO A 390 -3.68 -11.76 -25.85
CA PRO A 390 -3.69 -11.00 -27.09
C PRO A 390 -2.25 -10.76 -27.54
N GLU A 391 -1.87 -11.28 -28.72
CA GLU A 391 -0.48 -11.33 -29.23
C GLU A 391 0.25 -9.97 -29.28
N ASN A 392 -0.48 -8.85 -29.24
CA ASN A 392 0.04 -7.50 -29.43
C ASN A 392 -0.25 -6.55 -28.24
N GLY A 393 -0.48 -7.07 -27.03
CA GLY A 393 -0.90 -6.27 -25.87
C GLY A 393 0.24 -5.65 -25.04
N GLU A 394 0.44 -4.33 -25.12
CA GLU A 394 1.13 -3.59 -24.05
C GLU A 394 0.27 -3.61 -22.77
N ILE A 395 0.83 -4.10 -21.66
CA ILE A 395 0.14 -4.16 -20.36
C ILE A 395 0.21 -2.78 -19.68
N ILE A 396 -0.58 -1.82 -20.16
CA ILE A 396 -0.67 -0.48 -19.59
C ILE A 396 -1.75 -0.46 -18.48
N PHE A 397 -1.36 -0.75 -17.24
CA PHE A 397 -2.13 -0.30 -16.08
C PHE A 397 -1.63 1.06 -15.62
N SER A 398 -2.37 2.12 -15.95
CA SER A 398 -2.07 3.49 -15.50
C SER A 398 -2.17 3.62 -13.97
N ALA A 399 -1.21 4.29 -13.36
CA ALA A 399 -1.34 4.76 -11.98
C ALA A 399 -2.49 5.80 -11.87
N PRO A 400 -3.17 5.94 -10.71
CA PRO A 400 -4.27 6.90 -10.56
C PRO A 400 -3.79 8.35 -10.75
N SER A 401 -4.41 9.07 -11.69
CA SER A 401 -4.01 10.43 -12.06
C SER A 401 -4.00 11.40 -10.87
N GLN A 402 -2.91 12.15 -10.74
CA GLN A 402 -2.80 13.26 -9.77
C GLN A 402 -3.00 14.63 -10.45
N PRO A 403 -3.48 15.66 -9.72
CA PRO A 403 -3.50 17.04 -10.22
C PRO A 403 -2.08 17.56 -10.49
N GLN A 404 -1.94 18.37 -11.54
CA GLN A 404 -0.66 19.02 -11.86
C GLN A 404 -0.32 20.10 -10.82
N GLN A 405 0.94 20.13 -10.39
CA GLN A 405 1.59 21.33 -9.86
C GLN A 405 2.79 21.68 -10.74
N ALA A 406 3.06 22.98 -10.89
CA ALA A 406 3.91 23.51 -11.94
C ALA A 406 5.28 24.03 -11.43
N ASN A 407 6.17 24.22 -12.41
CA ASN A 407 7.53 24.75 -12.33
C ASN A 407 8.61 23.86 -11.72
N GLN A 408 9.75 23.87 -12.43
CA GLN A 408 10.97 23.14 -12.14
C GLN A 408 11.95 24.02 -11.36
N SER A 409 12.87 23.38 -10.63
CA SER A 409 14.17 23.96 -10.28
C SER A 409 15.22 22.87 -10.38
N GLN A 410 16.18 23.01 -11.32
CA GLN A 410 17.33 22.11 -11.39
C GLN A 410 18.28 22.37 -10.20
N VAL A 411 18.89 21.31 -9.69
CA VAL A 411 19.98 21.39 -8.71
C VAL A 411 21.19 20.67 -9.31
N ASN A 412 22.34 21.36 -9.35
CA ASN A 412 23.61 20.76 -9.78
C ASN A 412 24.12 19.79 -8.71
N TYR A 413 24.62 18.63 -9.15
CA TYR A 413 25.36 17.71 -8.28
C TYR A 413 26.81 18.17 -8.14
N VAL A 414 27.30 18.24 -6.90
CA VAL A 414 28.73 18.28 -6.57
C VAL A 414 29.09 16.94 -5.96
N ASN A 415 30.17 16.33 -6.45
CA ASN A 415 30.60 14.98 -6.05
C ASN A 415 31.48 15.02 -4.78
N ILE A 416 31.25 14.12 -3.82
CA ILE A 416 32.02 14.01 -2.56
C ILE A 416 32.20 12.51 -2.20
N ASP A 417 33.31 12.18 -1.54
CA ASP A 417 33.86 10.81 -1.42
C ASP A 417 32.99 9.75 -0.70
N PRO A 418 33.16 8.46 -1.07
CA PRO A 418 32.32 7.36 -0.59
C PRO A 418 32.77 6.80 0.77
N ASN A 419 32.31 7.38 1.88
CA ASN A 419 32.15 6.66 3.17
C ASN A 419 31.30 7.38 4.24
N ILE A 420 30.49 8.39 3.88
CA ILE A 420 29.61 9.09 4.82
C ILE A 420 28.14 8.84 4.45
N VAL A 421 27.40 8.22 5.36
CA VAL A 421 25.92 8.17 5.29
C VAL A 421 25.38 9.28 6.17
N GLU A 422 25.00 10.39 5.54
CA GLU A 422 24.33 11.50 6.20
C GLU A 422 22.81 11.37 6.07
N PHE A 423 22.08 11.63 7.17
CA PHE A 423 20.63 11.65 7.18
C PHE A 423 20.12 13.05 7.53
N THR A 424 19.66 13.78 6.51
CA THR A 424 19.07 15.12 6.67
C THR A 424 17.56 14.97 6.77
N ALA A 425 17.00 15.24 7.96
CA ALA A 425 15.55 15.29 8.13
C ALA A 425 14.95 16.46 7.32
N PRO A 426 13.79 16.29 6.68
CA PRO A 426 13.10 17.39 6.01
C PRO A 426 12.71 18.46 7.02
N GLN A 427 13.05 19.71 6.74
CA GLN A 427 12.65 20.84 7.57
C GLN A 427 11.16 21.15 7.39
N SER A 428 10.46 21.37 8.50
CA SER A 428 9.12 21.99 8.45
C SER A 428 9.22 23.38 7.82
N PRO A 429 8.27 23.79 6.96
CA PRO A 429 8.26 25.14 6.42
C PRO A 429 8.05 26.16 7.55
N SER A 430 8.97 27.11 7.68
CA SER A 430 8.82 28.27 8.55
C SER A 430 7.57 29.08 8.17
N PRO A 431 6.89 29.76 9.12
CA PRO A 431 5.78 30.64 8.79
C PRO A 431 6.19 31.72 7.79
N GLY A 432 5.57 31.74 6.62
CA GLY A 432 5.80 32.75 5.60
C GLY A 432 5.39 34.14 6.11
N GLN A 433 6.20 35.16 5.79
CA GLN A 433 5.90 36.54 6.16
C GLN A 433 4.63 37.01 5.45
N LEU A 434 3.72 37.64 6.22
CA LEU A 434 2.56 38.32 5.65
C LEU A 434 3.01 39.51 4.79
N PRO A 435 2.38 39.75 3.62
CA PRO A 435 2.66 40.93 2.79
C PRO A 435 2.36 42.23 3.55
N THR A 436 3.26 43.20 3.46
CA THR A 436 3.08 44.52 4.09
C THR A 436 2.15 45.40 3.26
N THR A 437 0.91 45.57 3.71
CA THR A 437 -0.02 46.60 3.19
C THR A 437 -0.07 47.81 4.12
N SER A 438 0.04 49.01 3.57
CA SER A 438 0.17 50.28 4.31
C SER A 438 -1.15 50.82 4.86
N ALA A 439 -1.10 51.43 6.05
CA ALA A 439 -2.16 52.25 6.63
C ALA A 439 -1.54 53.42 7.46
N PRO A 440 -2.22 54.59 7.58
CA PRO A 440 -1.65 55.82 8.17
C PRO A 440 -1.77 55.90 9.72
N PRO A 441 -1.07 56.85 10.38
CA PRO A 441 -0.76 56.73 11.83
C PRO A 441 -1.57 57.64 12.79
N PHE A 442 -2.11 57.04 13.86
CA PHE A 442 -2.50 57.67 15.15
C PHE A 442 -2.48 56.61 16.28
N GLY A 443 -2.27 56.91 17.58
CA GLY A 443 -1.86 58.20 18.17
C GLY A 443 -2.22 58.42 19.66
N GLY A 444 -1.72 57.61 20.61
CA GLY A 444 -1.94 57.84 22.06
C GLY A 444 -1.40 56.75 23.01
N SER A 445 -1.07 57.14 24.25
CA SER A 445 -0.53 56.30 25.36
C SER A 445 -1.43 56.45 26.63
N PRO A 446 -1.14 55.92 27.85
CA PRO A 446 -0.10 54.96 28.29
C PRO A 446 -0.55 53.83 29.28
N LEU A 447 0.36 52.86 29.50
CA LEU A 447 0.68 52.05 30.70
C LEU A 447 -0.31 51.85 31.90
N LEU A 448 -0.59 50.55 32.17
CA LEU A 448 -0.51 49.78 33.47
C LEU A 448 -1.27 50.25 34.75
N PRO A 449 -1.81 49.30 35.55
CA PRO A 449 -1.03 48.65 36.62
C PRO A 449 -1.26 47.12 36.81
N ILE A 450 -0.45 46.51 37.69
CA ILE A 450 -0.45 45.08 38.07
C ILE A 450 -0.73 44.94 39.57
N PRO A 451 -1.39 43.86 40.04
CA PRO A 451 -1.13 43.30 41.37
C PRO A 451 -0.67 41.82 41.33
N ASN A 452 0.11 41.41 42.33
CA ASN A 452 0.76 40.09 42.39
C ASN A 452 -0.11 38.97 42.99
N GLY A 453 0.13 37.73 42.56
CA GLY A 453 -0.30 36.49 43.22
C GLY A 453 0.72 35.37 43.00
N ASN A 454 1.52 35.04 44.00
CA ASN A 454 2.65 34.10 43.86
C ASN A 454 2.21 32.62 43.91
N SER A 455 2.62 31.82 42.91
CA SER A 455 2.66 30.35 43.00
C SER A 455 3.66 29.73 42.03
N ARG A 456 4.87 29.44 42.56
CA ARG A 456 5.83 28.41 42.13
C ARG A 456 5.97 28.12 40.61
N PRO A 457 6.98 28.67 39.92
CA PRO A 457 7.31 28.22 38.56
C PRO A 457 7.93 26.81 38.58
N THR A 458 7.27 25.84 37.93
CA THR A 458 7.96 24.70 37.33
C THR A 458 8.85 25.21 36.21
N GLN A 459 10.10 24.76 36.14
CA GLN A 459 11.04 25.23 35.13
C GLN A 459 10.64 24.76 33.73
N THR A 460 10.11 25.70 32.93
CA THR A 460 10.02 25.54 31.47
C THR A 460 11.44 25.59 30.91
N THR A 461 12.05 24.42 30.68
CA THR A 461 13.36 24.36 30.00
C THR A 461 13.17 24.85 28.57
N ALA A 462 13.55 26.09 28.31
CA ALA A 462 13.51 26.67 26.97
C ALA A 462 14.46 25.88 26.06
N TYR A 463 13.93 25.29 24.99
CA TYR A 463 14.72 24.62 23.96
C TYR A 463 15.50 25.66 23.15
N THR A 464 16.69 26.00 23.63
CA THR A 464 17.71 26.67 22.83
C THR A 464 18.15 25.75 21.71
N ASN A 465 17.62 25.95 20.51
CA ASN A 465 18.03 25.25 19.29
C ASN A 465 19.50 25.57 18.95
N GLN A 466 20.43 24.87 19.60
CA GLN A 466 21.83 24.83 19.18
C GLN A 466 21.95 23.93 17.95
N ALA A 467 21.97 24.57 16.78
CA ALA A 467 22.25 23.88 15.53
C ALA A 467 23.64 23.19 15.55
N GLY A 468 23.71 21.97 15.01
CA GLY A 468 24.97 21.31 14.66
C GLY A 468 25.31 20.03 15.45
N VAL A 469 25.02 19.96 16.74
CA VAL A 469 25.50 18.84 17.58
C VAL A 469 24.74 17.54 17.29
N ARG A 470 25.44 16.51 16.81
CA ARG A 470 24.92 15.15 16.61
C ARG A 470 25.46 14.22 17.71
N TYR A 471 24.70 13.21 18.10
CA TYR A 471 25.04 12.32 19.21
C TYR A 471 25.35 10.91 18.71
N ARG A 472 26.61 10.46 18.85
CA ARG A 472 27.03 9.10 18.50
C ARG A 472 26.89 8.17 19.70
N VAL A 473 26.20 7.04 19.54
CA VAL A 473 26.11 5.98 20.56
C VAL A 473 27.16 4.90 20.28
N ILE A 474 27.96 4.57 21.30
CA ILE A 474 29.05 3.59 21.23
C ILE A 474 28.94 2.59 22.38
N VAL A 475 29.01 1.30 22.07
CA VAL A 475 29.04 0.19 23.05
C VAL A 475 30.44 -0.39 23.14
N ASN A 476 30.96 -0.56 24.36
CA ASN A 476 32.14 -1.36 24.62
C ASN A 476 31.77 -2.84 24.76
N ALA A 477 31.70 -3.55 23.63
CA ALA A 477 31.42 -4.99 23.55
C ALA A 477 32.74 -5.77 23.33
N ALA A 478 33.30 -6.34 24.41
CA ALA A 478 34.61 -6.98 24.39
C ALA A 478 34.54 -8.43 23.88
N THR A 479 33.50 -9.15 24.28
CA THR A 479 33.23 -10.54 23.90
C THR A 479 32.39 -10.64 22.63
N ASP A 480 32.39 -11.81 21.99
CA ASP A 480 31.52 -12.08 20.84
C ASP A 480 30.04 -12.11 21.26
N ARG A 481 29.74 -12.64 22.45
CA ARG A 481 28.39 -12.66 23.03
C ARG A 481 27.81 -11.24 23.21
N GLU A 482 28.61 -10.29 23.71
CA GLU A 482 28.18 -8.88 23.80
C GLU A 482 27.98 -8.26 22.41
N ARG A 483 28.83 -8.58 21.44
CA ARG A 483 28.70 -8.09 20.05
C ARG A 483 27.45 -8.63 19.36
N ASP A 484 27.04 -9.86 19.65
CA ASP A 484 25.81 -10.44 19.10
C ASP A 484 24.56 -9.91 19.79
N ILE A 485 24.61 -9.61 21.11
CA ILE A 485 23.53 -8.85 21.78
C ILE A 485 23.40 -7.45 21.17
N VAL A 486 24.51 -6.74 20.91
CA VAL A 486 24.50 -5.44 20.21
C VAL A 486 23.87 -5.54 18.82
N ARG A 487 24.23 -6.54 18.01
CA ARG A 487 23.64 -6.76 16.68
C ARG A 487 22.15 -7.09 16.73
N ASN A 488 21.71 -7.86 17.73
CA ASN A 488 20.30 -8.21 17.90
C ASN A 488 19.44 -7.02 18.34
N LEU A 489 19.97 -6.15 19.21
CA LEU A 489 19.29 -4.93 19.66
C LEU A 489 19.37 -3.79 18.63
N ALA A 490 20.46 -3.73 17.86
CA ALA A 490 20.69 -2.74 16.82
C ALA A 490 21.37 -3.38 15.58
N PRO A 491 20.59 -3.89 14.61
CA PRO A 491 21.13 -4.56 13.42
C PRO A 491 22.04 -3.70 12.52
N GLY A 492 21.92 -2.37 12.62
CA GLY A 492 22.82 -1.42 11.94
C GLY A 492 24.15 -1.17 12.66
N ALA A 493 24.40 -1.79 13.82
CA ALA A 493 25.59 -1.54 14.61
C ALA A 493 26.83 -2.21 14.01
N PHE A 494 27.90 -1.44 13.82
CA PHE A 494 29.13 -1.90 13.16
C PHE A 494 30.37 -1.75 14.07
N PRO A 495 31.38 -2.62 13.94
CA PRO A 495 32.61 -2.52 14.72
C PRO A 495 33.45 -1.32 14.29
N THR A 496 34.00 -0.60 15.26
CA THR A 496 34.92 0.53 15.04
C THR A 496 35.99 0.57 16.14
N MET A 497 36.94 1.50 16.03
CA MET A 497 38.08 1.65 16.95
C MET A 497 38.02 3.02 17.64
N ARG A 498 38.05 3.03 18.98
CA ARG A 498 38.11 4.25 19.79
C ARG A 498 39.26 4.15 20.79
N GLN A 499 40.21 5.09 20.71
CA GLN A 499 41.39 5.14 21.60
C GLN A 499 42.15 3.79 21.68
N GLY A 500 42.35 3.15 20.51
CA GLY A 500 43.02 1.84 20.39
C GLY A 500 42.20 0.62 20.82
N ARG A 501 40.98 0.79 21.35
CA ARG A 501 40.09 -0.30 21.76
C ARG A 501 39.00 -0.56 20.71
N ARG A 502 38.67 -1.84 20.49
CA ARG A 502 37.55 -2.28 19.66
C ARG A 502 36.24 -1.97 20.39
N VAL A 503 35.30 -1.35 19.69
CA VAL A 503 33.95 -0.98 20.18
C VAL A 503 32.93 -1.18 19.05
N MET A 504 31.64 -1.11 19.35
CA MET A 504 30.57 -1.11 18.35
C MET A 504 29.94 0.28 18.29
N GLN A 505 29.87 0.91 17.12
CA GLN A 505 29.05 2.11 16.90
C GLN A 505 27.63 1.65 16.59
N VAL A 506 26.65 2.11 17.37
CA VAL A 506 25.24 1.71 17.24
C VAL A 506 24.46 2.63 16.31
N GLY A 507 24.77 3.92 16.33
CA GLY A 507 24.12 4.93 15.49
C GLY A 507 24.62 6.34 15.78
N VAL A 508 24.18 7.28 14.94
CA VAL A 508 24.34 8.72 15.15
C VAL A 508 22.95 9.35 15.08
N PHE A 509 22.61 10.14 16.08
CA PHE A 509 21.28 10.69 16.31
C PHE A 509 21.33 12.21 16.26
N SER A 510 20.34 12.85 15.63
CA SER A 510 20.19 14.31 15.62
C SER A 510 19.63 14.88 16.92
N ASP A 511 19.04 14.02 17.77
CA ASP A 511 18.46 14.37 19.05
C ASP A 511 19.13 13.61 20.20
N ARG A 512 19.26 14.27 21.37
CA ARG A 512 19.92 13.69 22.53
C ARG A 512 19.08 12.62 23.23
N SER A 513 17.78 12.85 23.35
CA SER A 513 16.81 11.97 24.00
C SER A 513 16.74 10.61 23.28
N ASN A 514 16.72 10.63 21.95
CA ASN A 514 16.76 9.41 21.14
C ASN A 514 18.06 8.61 21.34
N ALA A 515 19.20 9.28 21.56
CA ALA A 515 20.46 8.62 21.90
C ALA A 515 20.42 8.01 23.31
N ASP A 516 19.86 8.74 24.29
CA ASP A 516 19.72 8.27 25.69
C ASP A 516 18.74 7.09 25.82
N GLU A 517 17.65 7.03 25.06
CA GLU A 517 16.74 5.86 25.02
C GLU A 517 17.48 4.59 24.56
N ILE A 518 18.25 4.69 23.46
CA ILE A 518 19.06 3.58 22.96
C ILE A 518 20.14 3.17 23.98
N VAL A 519 20.74 4.12 24.70
CA VAL A 519 21.63 3.81 25.84
C VAL A 519 20.93 3.06 26.96
N GLN A 520 19.68 3.41 27.32
CA GLN A 520 18.93 2.68 28.34
C GLN A 520 18.63 1.24 27.91
N VAL A 521 18.26 1.01 26.65
CA VAL A 521 18.03 -0.34 26.10
C VAL A 521 19.32 -1.18 26.12
N LEU A 522 20.47 -0.59 25.79
CA LEU A 522 21.75 -1.33 25.77
C LEU A 522 22.28 -1.57 27.19
N ASN A 523 22.24 -0.57 28.07
CA ASN A 523 22.69 -0.68 29.46
C ASN A 523 21.83 -1.66 30.28
N SER A 524 20.51 -1.73 30.04
CA SER A 524 19.62 -2.72 30.68
C SER A 524 19.89 -4.16 30.21
N ASN A 525 20.54 -4.34 29.05
CA ASN A 525 21.08 -5.62 28.59
C ASN A 525 22.53 -5.87 29.06
N GLY A 526 23.02 -5.11 30.04
CA GLY A 526 24.35 -5.28 30.66
C GLY A 526 25.52 -4.68 29.87
N LEU A 527 25.27 -4.07 28.72
CA LEU A 527 26.29 -3.53 27.82
C LEU A 527 26.74 -2.14 28.28
N LYS A 528 28.06 -1.89 28.30
CA LYS A 528 28.59 -0.57 28.71
C LYS A 528 28.55 0.42 27.54
N THR A 529 27.58 1.33 27.56
CA THR A 529 27.30 2.26 26.47
C THR A 529 27.62 3.71 26.82
N ILE A 530 28.12 4.48 25.84
CA ILE A 530 28.53 5.88 25.97
C ILE A 530 27.92 6.69 24.81
N ILE A 531 27.49 7.93 25.08
CA ILE A 531 27.15 8.92 24.06
C ILE A 531 28.26 9.95 23.93
N GLU A 532 28.65 10.21 22.70
CA GLU A 532 29.70 11.17 22.33
C GLU A 532 29.09 12.27 21.43
N PRO A 533 29.13 13.55 21.84
CA PRO A 533 28.69 14.64 20.97
C PRO A 533 29.72 14.88 19.86
N LEU A 534 29.26 14.78 18.62
CA LEU A 534 29.93 15.24 17.42
C LEU A 534 29.56 16.70 17.19
N LYS A 535 30.56 17.54 16.91
CA LYS A 535 30.43 18.94 16.49
C LYS A 535 30.88 19.08 15.04
#